data_AF-A0AAU7SX07-F1
#
_entry.id   AF-A0AAU7SX07-F1
#
_cell.length_a   1.000
_cell.length_b   1.000
_cell.length_c   1.000
_cell.angle_alpha   90.00
_cell.angle_beta   90.00
_cell.angle_gamma   90.00
#
_symmetry.space_group_name_H-M   'P 1'
#
loop_
_entity.id
_entity.type
_entity.pdbx_description
1 polymer ?
#
loop_
_entity_poly.entity_id
_entity_poly.type
_entity_poly.pdbx_seq_one_letter_code
_entity_poly.pdbx_strand_id
1 'polypeptide(L)'
;MQLRFGLTLALSAFSLAGCSSMGISNGSLDYKNTTTLEPVKYPEGSMVRPATPLYPAPTIDPLAIEHAPKLENKHGNRFVLPRPDKAQSNSAADAQQDSTNIGRPQLVRDGNQNPLLKIDGNSATIWQYTLATLSSLNHSIVGQSKNRYEVTIKIDQQIYVLRLTSVGTSNNLAVFNADNSFADQEKAAELLTQIYQNWPA
;
A
#
# COMPACT_ATOMS: atom_id res chain seq x y z
N MET A 1 32.68 -47.37 -36.01
CA MET A 1 31.73 -46.22 -36.03
C MET A 1 30.84 -46.12 -34.78
N GLN A 2 30.98 -46.95 -33.74
CA GLN A 2 30.07 -46.92 -32.58
C GLN A 2 30.46 -45.91 -31.47
N LEU A 3 31.73 -45.53 -31.37
CA LEU A 3 32.19 -44.51 -30.39
C LEU A 3 31.73 -43.08 -30.72
N ARG A 4 31.36 -42.79 -31.97
CA ARG A 4 30.94 -41.44 -32.39
C ARG A 4 29.47 -41.14 -32.07
N PHE A 5 28.62 -42.16 -31.97
CA PHE A 5 27.22 -42.00 -31.58
C PHE A 5 27.02 -41.95 -30.07
N GLY A 6 27.92 -42.55 -29.28
CA GLY A 6 27.85 -42.47 -27.81
C GLY A 6 28.19 -41.08 -27.28
N LEU A 7 29.21 -40.42 -27.84
CA LEU A 7 29.65 -39.09 -27.39
C LEU A 7 28.59 -38.01 -27.69
N THR A 8 27.94 -38.08 -28.84
CA THR A 8 26.91 -37.11 -29.23
C THR A 8 25.62 -37.28 -28.42
N LEU A 9 25.27 -38.52 -28.02
CA LEU A 9 24.14 -38.81 -27.14
C LEU A 9 24.38 -38.34 -25.69
N ALA A 10 25.62 -38.44 -25.21
CA ALA A 10 25.99 -37.94 -23.89
C ALA A 10 26.00 -36.40 -23.84
N LEU A 11 26.51 -35.73 -24.88
CA LEU A 11 26.51 -34.27 -24.97
C LEU A 11 25.10 -33.68 -25.10
N SER A 12 24.18 -34.36 -25.80
CA SER A 12 22.80 -33.90 -25.95
C SER A 12 22.00 -34.03 -24.65
N ALA A 13 22.24 -35.06 -23.82
CA ALA A 13 21.60 -35.17 -22.51
C ALA A 13 21.98 -34.01 -21.57
N PHE A 14 23.21 -33.48 -21.66
CA PHE A 14 23.63 -32.31 -20.88
C PHE A 14 23.05 -30.98 -21.40
N SER A 15 22.79 -30.86 -22.71
CA SER A 15 22.18 -29.64 -23.26
C SER A 15 20.67 -29.53 -22.98
N LEU A 16 19.99 -30.64 -22.65
CA LEU A 16 18.61 -30.68 -22.18
C LEU A 16 18.43 -30.27 -20.71
N ALA A 17 19.52 -30.16 -19.92
CA ALA A 17 19.50 -29.58 -18.56
C ALA A 17 19.55 -28.04 -18.57
N GLY A 18 19.11 -27.42 -19.66
CA GLY A 18 19.10 -25.98 -19.87
C GLY A 18 18.18 -25.24 -18.90
N CYS A 19 18.81 -24.41 -18.07
CA CYS A 19 18.25 -23.22 -17.41
C CYS A 19 17.49 -23.33 -16.07
N SER A 20 17.13 -24.50 -15.53
CA SER A 20 16.21 -24.52 -14.35
C SER A 20 16.60 -25.32 -13.11
N SER A 21 17.61 -26.19 -13.12
CA SER A 21 17.84 -27.11 -11.98
C SER A 21 19.19 -27.00 -11.27
N MET A 22 20.17 -26.30 -11.83
CA MET A 22 21.52 -26.27 -11.27
C MET A 22 21.67 -25.07 -10.32
N GLY A 23 21.27 -25.27 -9.07
CA GLY A 23 21.38 -24.27 -8.01
C GLY A 23 22.84 -24.00 -7.63
N ILE A 24 23.59 -23.25 -8.44
CA ILE A 24 24.99 -22.88 -8.16
C ILE A 24 25.03 -21.94 -6.93
N SER A 25 25.80 -22.19 -5.89
CA SER A 25 25.88 -21.24 -4.75
C SER A 25 26.31 -19.84 -5.21
N ASN A 26 25.68 -18.77 -4.70
CA ASN A 26 26.02 -17.38 -5.03
C ASN A 26 26.52 -16.58 -3.81
N GLY A 27 26.87 -17.26 -2.72
CA GLY A 27 27.37 -16.64 -1.47
C GLY A 27 26.33 -15.82 -0.68
N SER A 28 25.08 -15.75 -1.14
CA SER A 28 24.05 -14.92 -0.50
C SER A 28 23.65 -15.36 0.91
N LEU A 29 24.03 -16.57 1.34
CA LEU A 29 23.75 -17.10 2.68
C LEU A 29 25.01 -17.18 3.56
N ASP A 30 26.17 -16.76 3.07
CA ASP A 30 27.45 -16.90 3.78
C ASP A 30 27.47 -16.12 5.09
N TYR A 31 26.66 -15.04 5.19
CA TYR A 31 26.50 -14.25 6.41
C TYR A 31 26.06 -15.08 7.63
N LYS A 32 25.36 -16.21 7.41
CA LYS A 32 24.91 -17.11 8.48
C LYS A 32 26.04 -17.89 9.14
N ASN A 33 27.15 -18.08 8.43
CA ASN A 33 28.32 -18.81 8.90
C ASN A 33 29.44 -17.88 9.37
N THR A 34 29.13 -16.60 9.65
CA THR A 34 30.12 -15.62 10.10
C THR A 34 30.48 -15.82 11.56
N THR A 35 31.67 -15.39 11.93
CA THR A 35 32.16 -15.44 13.31
C THR A 35 31.42 -14.41 14.17
N THR A 36 30.90 -14.83 15.31
CA THR A 36 30.35 -13.94 16.33
C THR A 36 31.47 -13.10 16.94
N LEU A 37 31.27 -11.78 17.00
CA LEU A 37 32.24 -10.85 17.57
C LEU A 37 31.95 -10.64 19.06
N GLU A 38 32.89 -11.01 19.93
CA GLU A 38 32.81 -10.68 21.36
C GLU A 38 33.14 -9.19 21.60
N PRO A 39 32.55 -8.57 22.64
CA PRO A 39 32.96 -7.24 23.08
C PRO A 39 34.46 -7.20 23.44
N VAL A 40 35.09 -6.05 23.17
CA VAL A 40 36.50 -5.81 23.51
C VAL A 40 36.68 -5.93 25.03
N LYS A 41 37.60 -6.80 25.46
CA LYS A 41 37.99 -6.98 26.87
C LYS A 41 39.19 -6.10 27.18
N TYR A 42 39.12 -5.36 28.29
CA TYR A 42 40.21 -4.51 28.76
C TYR A 42 41.03 -5.22 29.84
N PRO A 43 42.36 -4.98 29.90
CA PRO A 43 43.21 -5.53 30.95
C PRO A 43 42.87 -4.91 32.32
N GLU A 44 43.05 -5.69 33.38
CA GLU A 44 42.76 -5.24 34.74
C GLU A 44 43.62 -4.03 35.14
N GLY A 45 42.99 -3.06 35.81
CA GLY A 45 43.64 -1.81 36.24
C GLY A 45 43.78 -0.74 35.16
N SER A 46 43.31 -0.98 33.93
CA SER A 46 43.34 0.04 32.86
C SER A 46 42.14 0.98 32.91
N MET A 47 42.41 2.28 32.98
CA MET A 47 41.39 3.33 32.85
C MET A 47 41.24 3.68 31.36
N VAL A 48 40.19 3.17 30.73
CA VAL A 48 39.86 3.47 29.33
C VAL A 48 38.59 4.32 29.23
N ARG A 49 38.56 5.17 28.20
CA ARG A 49 37.35 5.94 27.88
C ARG A 49 36.25 4.99 27.40
N PRO A 50 34.99 5.17 27.83
CA PRO A 50 33.90 4.36 27.33
C PRO A 50 33.75 4.54 25.82
N ALA A 51 33.71 3.43 25.09
CA ALA A 51 33.49 3.41 23.64
C ALA A 51 32.06 2.96 23.36
N THR A 52 31.28 3.81 22.69
CA THR A 52 29.95 3.47 22.19
C THR A 52 30.09 3.11 20.71
N PRO A 53 29.65 1.92 20.27
CA PRO A 53 29.69 1.57 18.86
C PRO A 53 28.75 2.50 18.07
N LEU A 54 29.20 2.93 16.89
CA LEU A 54 28.36 3.73 15.98
C LEU A 54 27.14 2.91 15.49
N TYR A 55 27.30 1.59 15.42
CA TYR A 55 26.27 0.64 15.01
C TYR A 55 26.20 -0.51 16.03
N PRO A 56 25.45 -0.37 17.14
CA PRO A 56 25.26 -1.46 18.08
C PRO A 56 24.46 -2.59 17.41
N ALA A 57 25.00 -3.81 17.44
CA ALA A 57 24.25 -4.99 17.02
C ALA A 57 23.17 -5.31 18.07
N PRO A 58 21.90 -5.52 17.67
CA PRO A 58 20.86 -5.90 18.60
C PRO A 58 21.11 -7.31 19.14
N THR A 59 20.84 -7.52 20.43
CA THR A 59 20.77 -8.87 21.01
C THR A 59 19.46 -9.52 20.58
N ILE A 60 19.56 -10.63 19.84
CA ILE A 60 18.40 -11.38 19.34
C ILE A 60 18.14 -12.55 20.28
N ASP A 61 16.88 -12.77 20.65
CA ASP A 61 16.44 -13.95 21.40
C ASP A 61 16.67 -15.21 20.56
N PRO A 62 17.33 -16.27 21.09
CA PRO A 62 17.47 -17.56 20.42
C PRO A 62 16.16 -18.12 19.86
N LEU A 63 15.03 -17.94 20.57
CA LEU A 63 13.71 -18.41 20.11
C LEU A 63 13.24 -17.67 18.85
N ALA A 64 13.62 -16.39 18.70
CA ALA A 64 13.28 -15.62 17.50
C ALA A 64 14.05 -16.14 16.27
N ILE A 65 15.25 -16.72 16.47
CA ILE A 65 16.04 -17.33 15.40
C ILE A 65 15.39 -18.65 14.96
N GLU A 66 14.88 -19.44 15.89
CA GLU A 66 14.18 -20.70 15.60
C GLU A 66 12.88 -20.49 14.80
N HIS A 67 12.13 -19.42 15.11
CA HIS A 67 10.89 -19.07 14.42
C HIS A 67 11.07 -18.18 13.18
N ALA A 68 12.31 -17.86 12.81
CA ALA A 68 12.56 -17.01 11.65
C ALA A 68 12.12 -17.69 10.34
N PRO A 69 11.58 -16.92 9.37
CA PRO A 69 11.19 -17.47 8.08
C PRO A 69 12.41 -18.02 7.33
N LYS A 70 12.28 -19.24 6.79
CA LYS A 70 13.32 -19.88 5.95
C LYS A 70 13.29 -19.28 4.55
N LEU A 71 14.11 -18.26 4.33
CA LEU A 71 14.25 -17.55 3.04
C LEU A 71 15.36 -18.15 2.17
N GLU A 72 15.36 -19.47 2.02
CA GLU A 72 16.36 -20.21 1.24
C GLU A 72 15.70 -20.98 0.11
N ASN A 73 16.45 -21.26 -0.96
CA ASN A 73 15.98 -22.15 -2.01
C ASN A 73 15.86 -23.60 -1.50
N LYS A 74 15.26 -24.49 -2.31
CA LYS A 74 15.12 -25.92 -1.99
C LYS A 74 16.45 -26.63 -1.67
N HIS A 75 17.57 -26.08 -2.12
CA HIS A 75 18.92 -26.64 -1.93
C HIS A 75 19.68 -25.98 -0.76
N GLY A 76 19.08 -25.02 -0.05
CA GLY A 76 19.70 -24.34 1.11
C GLY A 76 20.93 -23.47 0.79
N ASN A 77 21.16 -23.10 -0.48
CA ASN A 77 22.43 -22.47 -0.90
C ASN A 77 22.26 -21.09 -1.57
N ARG A 78 21.03 -20.57 -1.62
CA ARG A 78 20.74 -19.22 -2.09
C ARG A 78 19.59 -18.62 -1.31
N PHE A 79 19.69 -17.32 -1.04
CA PHE A 79 18.57 -16.52 -0.57
C PHE A 79 17.46 -16.47 -1.63
N VAL A 80 16.21 -16.63 -1.19
CA VAL A 80 15.02 -16.54 -2.05
C VAL A 80 14.02 -15.62 -1.39
N LEU A 81 13.69 -14.52 -2.09
CA LEU A 81 12.57 -13.67 -1.69
C LEU A 81 11.27 -14.45 -1.90
N PRO A 82 10.32 -14.37 -0.95
CA PRO A 82 9.00 -14.92 -1.16
C PRO A 82 8.41 -14.24 -2.40
N ARG A 83 7.91 -15.05 -3.33
CA ARG A 83 7.19 -14.51 -4.48
C ARG A 83 5.96 -13.75 -3.92
N PRO A 84 5.62 -12.57 -4.45
CA PRO A 84 4.38 -11.92 -4.09
C PRO A 84 3.23 -12.92 -4.26
N ASP A 85 2.25 -12.84 -3.36
CA ASP A 85 1.02 -13.59 -3.52
C ASP A 85 0.49 -13.33 -4.93
N LYS A 86 -0.08 -14.38 -5.54
CA LYS A 86 -0.77 -14.19 -6.81
C LYS A 86 -1.72 -13.04 -6.60
N ALA A 87 -1.66 -12.03 -7.47
CA ALA A 87 -2.68 -11.00 -7.52
C ALA A 87 -4.00 -11.76 -7.43
N GLN A 88 -4.73 -11.55 -6.33
CA GLN A 88 -6.10 -12.00 -6.28
C GLN A 88 -6.68 -11.45 -7.57
N SER A 89 -7.15 -12.33 -8.45
CA SER A 89 -8.06 -11.85 -9.47
C SER A 89 -9.16 -11.25 -8.63
N ASN A 90 -9.14 -9.94 -8.48
CA ASN A 90 -10.35 -9.21 -8.31
C ASN A 90 -11.13 -9.58 -9.56
N SER A 91 -11.85 -10.69 -9.48
CA SER A 91 -13.17 -10.80 -10.04
C SER A 91 -14.08 -9.86 -9.24
N ALA A 92 -13.65 -8.62 -9.02
CA ALA A 92 -14.40 -7.56 -9.62
C ALA A 92 -14.16 -7.70 -11.15
N ALA A 93 -14.77 -8.65 -11.88
CA ALA A 93 -16.15 -8.46 -12.33
C ALA A 93 -16.53 -7.00 -12.09
N ASP A 94 -16.72 -6.22 -13.15
CA ASP A 94 -17.48 -4.98 -13.07
C ASP A 94 -18.78 -5.23 -12.30
N ALA A 95 -18.65 -5.20 -10.99
CA ALA A 95 -19.62 -5.13 -9.96
C ALA A 95 -19.41 -3.71 -9.44
N GLN A 96 -19.48 -2.77 -10.38
CA GLN A 96 -20.62 -1.87 -10.38
C GLN A 96 -21.91 -2.71 -10.21
N GLN A 97 -22.05 -3.35 -9.05
CA GLN A 97 -23.30 -3.90 -8.62
C GLN A 97 -24.17 -2.66 -8.53
N ASP A 98 -25.26 -2.70 -9.28
CA ASP A 98 -26.45 -1.89 -9.06
C ASP A 98 -27.06 -2.19 -7.66
N SER A 99 -26.22 -2.36 -6.63
CA SER A 99 -26.61 -2.19 -5.25
C SER A 99 -26.95 -0.73 -5.08
N THR A 100 -28.25 -0.44 -5.16
CA THR A 100 -28.87 0.82 -4.74
C THR A 100 -28.70 1.09 -3.25
N ASN A 101 -28.15 0.13 -2.50
CA ASN A 101 -27.88 0.24 -1.07
C ASN A 101 -26.57 1.03 -0.84
N ILE A 102 -26.71 2.35 -0.71
CA ILE A 102 -25.62 3.24 -0.33
C ILE A 102 -25.46 3.21 1.20
N GLY A 103 -24.23 3.01 1.68
CA GLY A 103 -23.93 3.11 3.10
C GLY A 103 -24.08 4.54 3.61
N ARG A 104 -24.42 4.70 4.89
CA ARG A 104 -24.45 6.03 5.51
C ARG A 104 -23.04 6.63 5.53
N PRO A 105 -22.85 7.91 5.17
CA PRO A 105 -21.55 8.52 5.18
C PRO A 105 -20.92 8.55 6.57
N GLN A 106 -19.60 8.45 6.65
CA GLN A 106 -18.83 8.50 7.88
C GLN A 106 -17.80 9.62 7.80
N LEU A 107 -17.79 10.51 8.81
CA LEU A 107 -16.79 11.55 8.91
C LEU A 107 -15.47 10.91 9.38
N VAL A 108 -14.42 11.04 8.58
CA VAL A 108 -13.09 10.50 8.87
C VAL A 108 -12.03 11.56 8.61
N ARG A 109 -10.78 11.30 9.01
CA ARG A 109 -9.63 12.17 8.72
C ARG A 109 -8.55 11.38 7.98
N ASP A 110 -7.83 12.04 7.09
CA ASP A 110 -6.67 11.46 6.42
C ASP A 110 -5.40 11.48 7.31
N GLY A 111 -4.28 11.00 6.78
CA GLY A 111 -2.99 11.01 7.49
C GLY A 111 -2.46 12.41 7.81
N ASN A 112 -2.96 13.45 7.13
CA ASN A 112 -2.62 14.86 7.33
C ASN A 112 -3.71 15.62 8.12
N GLN A 113 -4.65 14.90 8.75
CA GLN A 113 -5.77 15.44 9.53
C GLN A 113 -6.84 16.21 8.73
N ASN A 114 -6.84 16.12 7.41
CA ASN A 114 -7.90 16.72 6.59
C ASN A 114 -9.21 15.95 6.76
N PRO A 115 -10.34 16.63 6.97
CA PRO A 115 -11.64 15.98 7.08
C PRO A 115 -12.08 15.43 5.73
N LEU A 116 -12.63 14.22 5.75
CA LEU A 116 -13.14 13.49 4.60
C LEU A 116 -14.46 12.84 4.99
N LEU A 117 -15.29 12.58 3.98
CA LEU A 117 -16.49 11.78 4.15
C LEU A 117 -16.33 10.46 3.41
N LYS A 118 -16.29 9.34 4.14
CA LYS A 118 -16.22 7.99 3.57
C LYS A 118 -17.63 7.46 3.34
N ILE A 119 -17.93 6.98 2.14
CA ILE A 119 -19.21 6.40 1.75
C ILE A 119 -18.99 5.09 0.99
N ASP A 120 -19.57 4.00 1.49
CA ASP A 120 -19.54 2.70 0.82
C ASP A 120 -20.66 2.62 -0.23
N GLY A 121 -20.36 2.10 -1.42
CA GLY A 121 -21.34 1.92 -2.51
C GLY A 121 -20.91 2.46 -3.87
N ASN A 122 -21.86 2.53 -4.79
CA ASN A 122 -21.65 2.97 -6.18
C ASN A 122 -21.34 4.47 -6.26
N SER A 123 -20.20 4.83 -6.89
CA SER A 123 -19.74 6.22 -6.99
C SER A 123 -20.72 7.13 -7.74
N ALA A 124 -21.42 6.63 -8.76
CA ALA A 124 -22.40 7.42 -9.52
C ALA A 124 -23.62 7.78 -8.67
N THR A 125 -24.15 6.81 -7.90
CA THR A 125 -25.29 7.04 -7.01
C THR A 125 -24.91 7.93 -5.83
N ILE A 126 -23.73 7.71 -5.23
CA ILE A 126 -23.17 8.58 -4.18
C ILE A 126 -23.01 10.01 -4.68
N TRP A 127 -22.54 10.18 -5.92
CA TRP A 127 -22.41 11.50 -6.53
C TRP A 127 -23.76 12.18 -6.75
N GLN A 128 -24.77 11.45 -7.23
CA GLN A 128 -26.14 11.98 -7.35
C GLN A 128 -26.68 12.45 -5.99
N TYR A 129 -26.48 11.67 -4.93
CA TYR A 129 -26.91 12.04 -3.58
C TYR A 129 -26.16 13.27 -3.09
N THR A 130 -24.86 13.35 -3.34
CA THR A 130 -24.04 14.52 -3.01
C THR A 130 -24.59 15.78 -3.67
N LEU A 131 -24.88 15.74 -4.98
CA LEU A 131 -25.47 16.87 -5.71
C LEU A 131 -26.86 17.24 -5.19
N ALA A 132 -27.70 16.25 -4.85
CA ALA A 132 -29.02 16.48 -4.27
C ALA A 132 -28.92 17.18 -2.90
N THR A 133 -27.98 16.77 -2.04
CA THR A 133 -27.69 17.46 -0.76
C THR A 133 -27.17 18.88 -0.96
N LEU A 134 -26.27 19.10 -1.91
CA LEU A 134 -25.78 20.46 -2.18
C LEU A 134 -26.91 21.37 -2.66
N SER A 135 -27.83 20.83 -3.46
CA SER A 135 -29.03 21.55 -3.90
C SER A 135 -30.00 21.83 -2.75
N SER A 136 -30.19 20.91 -1.80
CA SER A 136 -31.09 21.12 -0.66
C SER A 136 -30.52 22.14 0.35
N LEU A 137 -29.20 22.22 0.45
CA LEU A 137 -28.49 23.22 1.25
C LEU A 137 -28.44 24.63 0.60
N ASN A 138 -29.05 24.81 -0.58
CA ASN A 138 -29.04 26.06 -1.36
C ASN A 138 -27.64 26.57 -1.71
N HIS A 139 -26.63 25.69 -1.81
CA HIS A 139 -25.28 26.08 -2.23
C HIS A 139 -25.24 26.38 -3.73
N SER A 140 -24.59 27.47 -4.12
CA SER A 140 -24.49 27.86 -5.53
C SER A 140 -23.47 27.00 -6.26
N ILE A 141 -23.93 26.16 -7.19
CA ILE A 141 -23.07 25.36 -8.07
C ILE A 141 -22.58 26.25 -9.22
N VAL A 142 -21.27 26.50 -9.26
CA VAL A 142 -20.60 27.35 -10.26
C VAL A 142 -20.15 26.54 -11.48
N GLY A 143 -19.87 25.25 -11.28
CA GLY A 143 -19.48 24.36 -12.37
C GLY A 143 -19.50 22.91 -11.95
N GLN A 144 -19.79 22.01 -12.89
CA GLN A 144 -19.73 20.58 -12.67
C GLN A 144 -18.87 19.95 -13.77
N SER A 145 -17.97 19.04 -13.38
CA SER A 145 -17.17 18.30 -14.36
C SER A 145 -18.03 17.27 -15.08
N LYS A 146 -17.87 17.17 -16.40
CA LYS A 146 -18.58 16.17 -17.23
C LYS A 146 -17.94 14.78 -17.14
N ASN A 147 -16.65 14.72 -16.83
CA ASN A 147 -15.83 13.51 -16.91
C ASN A 147 -15.32 13.03 -15.55
N ARG A 148 -15.55 13.80 -14.48
CA ARG A 148 -15.10 13.49 -13.11
C ARG A 148 -16.23 13.77 -12.14
N TYR A 149 -16.25 13.06 -11.02
CA TYR A 149 -17.13 13.38 -9.89
C TYR A 149 -16.58 14.57 -9.12
N GLU A 150 -16.72 15.74 -9.73
CA GLU A 150 -16.18 17.00 -9.25
C GLU A 150 -17.19 18.14 -9.50
N VAL A 151 -17.44 18.95 -8.47
CA VAL A 151 -18.33 20.10 -8.52
C VAL A 151 -17.68 21.29 -7.83
N THR A 152 -17.73 22.42 -8.50
CA THR A 152 -17.30 23.71 -7.97
C THR A 152 -18.52 24.42 -7.40
N ILE A 153 -18.45 24.76 -6.12
CA ILE A 153 -19.50 25.46 -5.39
C ILE A 153 -18.97 26.79 -4.85
N LYS A 154 -19.89 27.72 -4.59
CA LYS A 154 -19.59 29.01 -3.97
C LYS A 154 -20.35 29.14 -2.66
N ILE A 155 -19.62 29.38 -1.58
CA ILE A 155 -20.12 29.59 -0.22
C ILE A 155 -19.50 30.88 0.30
N ASP A 156 -20.31 31.84 0.74
CA ASP A 156 -19.84 33.11 1.33
C ASP A 156 -18.76 33.82 0.49
N GLN A 157 -19.01 33.94 -0.81
CA GLN A 157 -18.09 34.47 -1.84
C GLN A 157 -16.82 33.65 -2.11
N GLN A 158 -16.54 32.58 -1.37
CA GLN A 158 -15.39 31.71 -1.54
C GLN A 158 -15.73 30.48 -2.41
N ILE A 159 -14.80 30.08 -3.26
CA ILE A 159 -14.98 28.98 -4.21
C ILE A 159 -14.32 27.73 -3.63
N TYR A 160 -15.12 26.66 -3.52
CA TYR A 160 -14.65 25.35 -3.12
C TYR A 160 -14.94 24.33 -4.23
N VAL A 161 -14.11 23.30 -4.29
CA VAL A 161 -14.25 22.18 -5.21
C VAL A 161 -14.47 20.92 -4.39
N LEU A 162 -15.64 20.31 -4.53
CA LEU A 162 -15.90 18.99 -3.97
C LEU A 162 -15.53 17.93 -4.99
N ARG A 163 -14.77 16.93 -4.55
CA ARG A 163 -14.34 15.82 -5.39
C ARG A 163 -14.60 14.50 -4.69
N LEU A 164 -15.22 13.57 -5.40
CA LEU A 164 -15.39 12.19 -4.99
C LEU A 164 -14.28 11.34 -5.62
N THR A 165 -13.57 10.57 -4.80
CA THR A 165 -12.52 9.64 -5.21
C THR A 165 -12.85 8.23 -4.74
N SER A 166 -12.75 7.25 -5.63
CA SER A 166 -12.96 5.84 -5.27
C SER A 166 -11.69 5.25 -4.64
N VAL A 167 -11.86 4.53 -3.53
CA VAL A 167 -10.82 3.82 -2.79
C VAL A 167 -11.33 2.41 -2.46
N GLY A 168 -11.05 1.47 -3.36
CA GLY A 168 -11.53 0.09 -3.25
C GLY A 168 -13.06 0.03 -3.38
N THR A 169 -13.74 -0.56 -2.39
CA THR A 169 -15.21 -0.64 -2.33
C THR A 169 -15.86 0.60 -1.69
N SER A 170 -15.04 1.55 -1.25
CA SER A 170 -15.48 2.79 -0.58
C SER A 170 -15.13 4.01 -1.41
N ASN A 171 -15.77 5.14 -1.15
CA ASN A 171 -15.50 6.40 -1.81
C ASN A 171 -15.28 7.49 -0.78
N ASN A 172 -14.36 8.40 -1.07
CA ASN A 172 -14.06 9.55 -0.23
C ASN A 172 -14.51 10.83 -0.93
N LEU A 173 -15.31 11.63 -0.23
CA LEU A 173 -15.65 12.99 -0.64
C LEU A 173 -14.78 13.96 0.16
N ALA A 174 -14.07 14.84 -0.56
CA ALA A 174 -13.15 15.81 0.00
C ALA A 174 -13.43 17.22 -0.55
N VAL A 175 -13.05 18.23 0.22
CA VAL A 175 -13.23 19.64 -0.12
C VAL A 175 -11.87 20.28 -0.40
N PHE A 176 -11.77 20.93 -1.55
CA PHE A 176 -10.57 21.61 -2.04
C PHE A 176 -10.86 23.09 -2.26
N ASN A 177 -9.81 23.91 -2.24
CA ASN A 177 -9.85 25.28 -2.74
C ASN A 177 -9.80 25.27 -4.29
N ALA A 178 -10.04 26.44 -4.90
CA ALA A 178 -9.99 26.60 -6.36
C ALA A 178 -8.63 26.26 -6.99
N ASP A 179 -7.54 26.29 -6.22
CA ASP A 179 -6.18 25.93 -6.65
C ASP A 179 -5.87 24.42 -6.52
N ASN A 180 -6.86 23.60 -6.15
CA ASN A 180 -6.73 22.17 -5.82
C ASN A 180 -5.95 21.83 -4.54
N SER A 181 -5.59 22.81 -3.71
CA SER A 181 -5.15 22.52 -2.34
C SER A 181 -6.34 22.08 -1.47
N PHE A 182 -6.09 21.31 -0.41
CA PHE A 182 -7.15 20.99 0.56
C PHE A 182 -7.69 22.29 1.17
N ALA A 183 -9.02 22.37 1.31
CA ALA A 183 -9.65 23.49 1.96
C ALA A 183 -9.26 23.54 3.45
N ASP A 184 -9.45 24.71 4.06
CA ASP A 184 -9.26 24.89 5.51
C ASP A 184 -10.03 23.81 6.29
N GLN A 185 -9.40 23.23 7.32
CA GLN A 185 -9.92 22.05 8.01
C GLN A 185 -11.26 22.33 8.70
N GLU A 186 -11.46 23.53 9.25
CA GLU A 186 -12.72 23.88 9.93
C GLU A 186 -13.84 24.04 8.90
N LYS A 187 -13.56 24.76 7.81
CA LYS A 187 -14.54 24.98 6.72
C LYS A 187 -14.90 23.70 5.99
N ALA A 188 -13.91 22.84 5.72
CA ALA A 188 -14.15 21.54 5.12
C ALA A 188 -14.96 20.63 6.06
N ALA A 189 -14.65 20.61 7.36
CA ALA A 189 -15.39 19.81 8.33
C ALA A 189 -16.84 20.30 8.48
N GLU A 190 -17.07 21.61 8.52
CA GLU A 190 -18.40 22.23 8.57
C GLU A 190 -19.25 21.78 7.37
N LEU A 191 -18.70 21.91 6.15
CA LEU A 191 -19.38 21.54 4.93
C LEU A 191 -19.69 20.04 4.85
N LEU A 192 -18.70 19.20 5.13
CA LEU A 192 -18.89 17.74 5.10
C LEU A 192 -19.88 17.28 6.18
N THR A 193 -19.93 17.97 7.32
CA THR A 193 -20.93 17.72 8.37
C THR A 193 -22.34 18.09 7.89
N GLN A 194 -22.51 19.22 7.19
CA GLN A 194 -23.79 19.59 6.61
C GLN A 194 -24.28 18.55 5.59
N ILE A 195 -23.39 18.05 4.73
CA ILE A 195 -23.72 16.98 3.77
C ILE A 195 -24.10 15.69 4.51
N TYR A 196 -23.33 15.30 5.53
CA TYR A 196 -23.62 14.12 6.35
C TYR A 196 -24.99 14.20 7.04
N GLN A 197 -25.34 15.37 7.59
CA GLN A 197 -26.60 15.58 8.31
C GLN A 197 -27.83 15.56 7.38
N ASN A 198 -27.65 15.98 6.13
CA ASN A 198 -28.72 16.06 5.14
C ASN A 198 -28.70 14.89 4.14
N TRP A 199 -27.90 13.86 4.42
CA TRP A 199 -27.74 12.73 3.51
C TRP A 199 -29.09 12.05 3.22
N PRO A 200 -29.43 11.79 1.94
CA PRO A 200 -30.68 11.10 1.59
C PRO A 200 -30.70 9.71 2.21
N ALA A 201 -31.83 9.35 2.85
CA ALA A 201 -32.04 8.07 3.51
C ALA A 201 -32.17 6.91 2.53
#